data_AF-A0A7Y8TQ40-F1
#
_entry.id   AF-A0A7Y8TQ40-F1
#
_cell.length_a   1.000
_cell.length_b   1.000
_cell.length_c   1.000
_cell.angle_alpha   90.00
_cell.angle_beta   90.00
_cell.angle_gamma   90.00
#
_symmetry.space_group_name_H-M   'P 1'
#
loop_
_entity.id
_entity.type
_entity.pdbx_description
1 polymer ?
#
loop_
_entity_poly.entity_id
_entity_poly.type
_entity_poly.pdbx_seq_one_letter_code
_entity_poly.pdbx_strand_id
1 'polypeptide(L)'
;MAEYYNVTTNLGDAEVANAIATNTKVDITHIAFGDGNGSVPTPSKSRTTLVREVHRQAVTKYERHPTNPNWIVIETIIPSDIGGFTIREMGIIGNGKLLSHGSHAPFEKVADPSGVSEYRLKFTQNITDGNVVSITLDDSLIFATQAWVEENFIKRSEIVDNLITADPNKPLSANAGKSLQDGKLGKNDNAVSATKLQTARTIGGVSFDGTSNINLPLLGYDQAWQNVKSSRNSGVVYTNTTGKPIQLFICANFDATGKIEIDGISLPIYDQEAYGFIFVVIPAGSTYKVTVVNTALLQTWAELR
;
A
#
# COMPACT_ATOMS: atom_id res chain seq x y z
N MET A 1 17.44 50.77 27.77
CA MET A 1 16.49 49.92 28.51
C MET A 1 15.37 49.57 27.54
N ALA A 2 14.85 48.35 27.53
CA ALA A 2 13.69 48.03 26.68
C ALA A 2 12.51 48.93 27.10
N GLU A 3 11.84 49.55 26.13
CA GLU A 3 10.72 50.48 26.37
C GLU A 3 9.53 49.78 27.05
N TYR A 4 9.38 48.48 26.80
CA TYR A 4 8.37 47.61 27.40
C TYR A 4 9.03 46.34 27.92
N TYR A 5 8.71 45.96 29.16
CA TYR A 5 9.28 44.81 29.83
C TYR A 5 8.33 44.27 30.89
N ASN A 6 8.63 43.08 31.39
CA ASN A 6 7.90 42.43 32.46
C ASN A 6 8.79 42.08 33.64
N VAL A 7 8.17 41.96 34.80
CA VAL A 7 8.80 41.55 36.06
C VAL A 7 7.88 40.58 36.79
N THR A 8 8.47 39.65 37.52
CA THR A 8 7.75 38.87 38.53
C THR A 8 7.39 39.79 39.71
N THR A 9 6.28 39.51 40.38
CA THR A 9 5.94 40.19 41.63
C THR A 9 6.57 39.46 42.81
N ASN A 10 6.65 40.10 43.97
CA ASN A 10 7.07 39.45 45.22
C ASN A 10 6.14 38.28 45.58
N LEU A 11 4.85 38.37 45.25
CA LEU A 11 3.90 37.28 45.41
C LEU A 11 4.19 36.13 44.44
N GLY A 12 4.49 36.44 43.18
CA GLY A 12 4.87 35.44 42.19
C GLY A 12 6.15 34.71 42.56
N ASP A 13 7.19 35.44 42.99
CA ASP A 13 8.43 34.84 43.48
C ASP A 13 8.18 33.91 44.68
N ALA A 14 7.29 34.30 45.60
CA ALA A 14 6.91 33.47 46.74
C ALA A 14 6.10 32.23 46.35
N GLU A 15 5.18 32.34 45.39
CA GLU A 15 4.43 31.18 44.86
C GLU A 15 5.33 30.20 44.15
N VAL A 16 6.27 30.70 43.32
CA VAL A 16 7.28 29.88 42.66
C VAL A 16 8.16 29.19 43.72
N ALA A 17 8.65 29.91 44.73
CA ALA A 17 9.45 29.32 45.81
C ALA A 17 8.67 28.27 46.62
N ASN A 18 7.38 28.49 46.88
CA ASN A 18 6.52 27.53 47.56
C ASN A 18 6.30 26.27 46.72
N ALA A 19 6.01 26.43 45.43
CA ALA A 19 5.89 25.32 44.49
C ALA A 19 7.16 24.46 44.46
N ILE A 20 8.36 25.07 44.49
CA ILE A 20 9.65 24.36 44.63
C ILE A 20 9.69 23.57 45.94
N ALA A 21 9.48 24.25 47.07
CA ALA A 21 9.65 23.66 48.39
C ALA A 21 8.68 22.50 48.67
N THR A 22 7.50 22.56 48.08
CA THR A 22 6.41 21.59 48.29
C THR A 22 6.25 20.59 47.15
N ASN A 23 7.04 20.71 46.09
CA ASN A 23 6.89 19.93 44.86
C ASN A 23 5.44 19.98 44.31
N THR A 24 4.83 21.17 44.36
CA THR A 24 3.48 21.45 43.86
C THR A 24 3.53 22.39 42.64
N LYS A 25 2.37 22.62 41.99
CA LYS A 25 2.28 23.45 40.78
C LYS A 25 1.71 24.82 41.11
N VAL A 26 2.17 25.83 40.38
CA VAL A 26 1.49 27.13 40.34
C VAL A 26 0.39 27.05 39.28
N ASP A 27 -0.87 27.14 39.71
CA ASP A 27 -2.02 27.07 38.81
C ASP A 27 -2.24 28.43 38.12
N ILE A 28 -1.74 28.57 36.89
CA ILE A 28 -1.92 29.78 36.07
C ILE A 28 -3.28 29.68 35.38
N THR A 29 -4.18 30.60 35.70
CA THR A 29 -5.58 30.52 35.27
C THR A 29 -5.97 31.60 34.28
N HIS A 30 -5.43 32.82 34.41
CA HIS A 30 -5.86 33.96 33.60
C HIS A 30 -4.70 34.89 33.21
N ILE A 31 -4.89 35.57 32.08
CA ILE A 31 -4.18 36.81 31.76
C ILE A 31 -5.10 37.98 32.07
N ALA A 32 -4.64 38.89 32.92
CA ALA A 32 -5.29 40.17 33.18
C ALA A 32 -4.74 41.23 32.22
N PHE A 33 -5.61 42.08 31.72
CA PHE A 33 -5.29 43.19 30.82
C PHE A 33 -5.65 44.49 31.51
N GLY A 34 -4.73 45.45 31.50
CA GLY A 34 -4.91 46.75 32.11
C GLY A 34 -4.59 47.88 31.16
N ASP A 35 -5.24 49.02 31.35
CA ASP A 35 -5.01 50.22 30.54
C ASP A 35 -4.04 51.22 31.19
N GLY A 36 -3.52 50.87 32.38
CA GLY A 36 -2.59 51.68 33.14
C GLY A 36 -3.15 53.01 33.65
N ASN A 37 -4.48 53.11 33.79
CA ASN A 37 -5.18 54.35 34.12
C ASN A 37 -4.85 55.49 33.13
N GLY A 38 -4.76 55.13 31.83
CA GLY A 38 -4.48 56.07 30.74
C GLY A 38 -2.99 56.28 30.40
N SER A 39 -2.06 55.71 31.18
CA SER A 39 -0.60 55.84 30.98
C SER A 39 0.08 54.48 31.00
N VAL A 40 1.23 54.33 30.32
CA VAL A 40 2.00 53.06 30.36
C VAL A 40 2.64 52.91 31.74
N PRO A 41 2.26 51.91 32.55
CA PRO A 41 2.81 51.76 33.90
C PRO A 41 4.25 51.27 33.88
N THR A 42 5.05 51.70 34.85
CA THR A 42 6.38 51.12 35.09
C THR A 42 6.23 49.78 35.82
N PRO A 43 6.77 48.67 35.28
CA PRO A 43 6.79 47.40 35.98
C PRO A 43 7.52 47.45 37.33
N SER A 44 6.97 46.82 38.37
CA SER A 44 7.53 46.78 39.73
C SER A 44 7.21 45.47 40.44
N LYS A 45 8.17 44.90 41.17
CA LYS A 45 7.96 43.67 41.94
C LYS A 45 6.97 43.81 43.10
N SER A 46 6.78 45.01 43.64
CA SER A 46 5.92 45.22 44.82
C SER A 46 4.42 45.16 44.52
N ARG A 47 4.03 45.12 43.24
CA ARG A 47 2.62 45.16 42.84
C ARG A 47 1.92 43.85 43.12
N THR A 48 0.69 43.95 43.59
CA THR A 48 -0.21 42.82 43.85
C THR A 48 -1.40 42.78 42.89
N THR A 49 -1.65 43.88 42.17
CA THR A 49 -2.71 44.03 41.15
C THR A 49 -2.22 44.85 39.95
N LEU A 50 -3.00 44.82 38.86
CA LEU A 50 -2.85 45.79 37.76
C LEU A 50 -3.14 47.24 38.26
N VAL A 51 -2.62 48.28 37.60
CA VAL A 51 -2.89 49.69 37.98
C VAL A 51 -4.38 49.94 37.78
N ARG A 52 -4.90 49.47 36.65
CA ARG A 52 -6.33 49.39 36.39
C ARG A 52 -6.61 48.24 35.45
N GLU A 53 -7.11 47.14 35.99
CA GLU A 53 -7.58 46.00 35.20
C GLU A 53 -8.85 46.40 34.43
N VAL A 54 -8.88 46.11 33.14
CA VAL A 54 -10.01 46.38 32.24
C VAL A 54 -10.65 45.11 31.69
N HIS A 55 -9.87 44.02 31.61
CA HIS A 55 -10.36 42.72 31.17
C HIS A 55 -9.54 41.60 31.78
N ARG A 56 -10.14 40.42 31.90
CA ARG A 56 -9.46 39.19 32.32
C ARG A 56 -9.92 38.06 31.43
N GLN A 57 -8.97 37.30 30.89
CA GLN A 57 -9.24 36.18 30.00
C GLN A 57 -8.60 34.91 30.54
N ALA A 58 -9.34 33.80 30.50
CA ALA A 58 -8.81 32.49 30.86
C ALA A 58 -7.69 32.09 29.88
N VAL A 59 -6.61 31.54 30.41
CA VAL A 59 -5.47 31.08 29.59
C VAL A 59 -5.94 29.94 28.68
N THR A 60 -5.58 30.02 27.40
CA THR A 60 -5.88 28.97 26.41
C THR A 60 -4.76 27.95 26.35
N LYS A 61 -3.50 28.40 26.49
CA LYS A 61 -2.31 27.56 26.43
C LYS A 61 -1.16 28.24 27.18
N TYR A 62 -0.28 27.47 27.80
CA TYR A 62 1.05 27.95 28.15
C TYR A 62 2.09 26.87 27.89
N GLU A 63 3.29 27.24 27.44
CA GLU A 63 4.37 26.30 27.15
C GLU A 63 5.74 26.91 27.47
N ARG A 64 6.77 26.08 27.56
CA ARG A 64 8.15 26.59 27.64
C ARG A 64 8.56 27.15 26.29
N HIS A 65 9.33 28.23 26.32
CA HIS A 65 9.89 28.79 25.11
C HIS A 65 10.88 27.78 24.48
N PRO A 66 10.81 27.53 23.16
CA PRO A 66 11.55 26.44 22.52
C PRO A 66 13.07 26.58 22.61
N THR A 67 13.58 27.81 22.75
CA THR A 67 15.03 28.09 22.79
C THR A 67 15.52 28.68 24.10
N ASN A 68 14.64 29.17 24.98
CA ASN A 68 15.03 29.79 26.25
C ASN A 68 14.33 29.07 27.40
N PRO A 69 15.02 28.17 28.11
CA PRO A 69 14.39 27.31 29.13
C PRO A 69 13.85 28.10 30.33
N ASN A 70 14.31 29.34 30.52
CA ASN A 70 13.82 30.24 31.56
C ASN A 70 12.59 31.02 31.13
N TRP A 71 12.14 30.90 29.88
CA TRP A 71 10.96 31.62 29.41
C TRP A 71 9.77 30.70 29.28
N ILE A 72 8.61 31.20 29.68
CA ILE A 72 7.32 30.59 29.40
C ILE A 72 6.53 31.51 28.49
N VAL A 73 5.82 30.92 27.53
CA VAL A 73 4.89 31.61 26.64
C VAL A 73 3.50 31.26 27.10
N ILE A 74 2.71 32.27 27.44
CA ILE A 74 1.32 32.11 27.86
C ILE A 74 0.44 32.76 26.80
N GLU A 75 -0.51 32.01 26.26
CA GLU A 75 -1.42 32.42 25.21
C GLU A 75 -2.85 32.48 25.70
N THR A 76 -3.57 33.48 25.21
CA THR A 76 -5.01 33.58 25.39
C THR A 76 -5.67 34.06 24.11
N ILE A 77 -6.92 33.66 23.93
CA ILE A 77 -7.80 34.16 22.88
C ILE A 77 -8.83 35.10 23.51
N ILE A 78 -8.86 36.36 23.07
CA ILE A 78 -9.97 37.27 23.39
C ILE A 78 -10.98 37.21 22.22
N PRO A 79 -12.23 36.79 22.48
CA PRO A 79 -13.31 36.77 21.50
C PRO A 79 -13.51 38.10 20.77
N SER A 80 -14.13 38.04 19.59
CA SER A 80 -14.36 39.22 18.74
C SER A 80 -15.34 40.21 19.37
N ASP A 81 -16.36 39.73 20.09
CA ASP A 81 -17.40 40.51 20.77
C ASP A 81 -16.92 41.21 22.05
N ILE A 82 -15.74 40.88 22.56
CA ILE A 82 -15.15 41.49 23.75
C ILE A 82 -14.12 42.56 23.36
N GLY A 83 -14.32 43.81 23.81
CA GLY A 83 -13.41 44.92 23.51
C GLY A 83 -13.90 46.25 24.06
N GLY A 84 -13.43 47.35 23.48
CA GLY A 84 -13.72 48.72 23.95
C GLY A 84 -12.71 49.22 24.99
N PHE A 85 -11.53 48.62 25.06
CA PHE A 85 -10.48 48.99 26.02
C PHE A 85 -9.10 49.03 25.37
N THR A 86 -8.22 49.87 25.91
CA THR A 86 -6.81 49.92 25.52
C THR A 86 -5.97 49.11 26.50
N ILE A 87 -5.06 48.29 25.99
CA ILE A 87 -4.09 47.52 26.76
C ILE A 87 -2.78 48.31 26.81
N ARG A 88 -2.28 48.54 28.02
CA ARG A 88 -0.95 49.12 28.31
C ARG A 88 -0.15 48.30 29.30
N GLU A 89 -0.79 47.34 29.96
CA GLU A 89 -0.15 46.36 30.82
C GLU A 89 -0.87 45.01 30.74
N MET A 90 -0.10 43.95 30.97
CA MET A 90 -0.61 42.59 31.07
C MET A 90 -0.08 41.93 32.34
N GLY A 91 -0.91 41.12 32.98
CA GLY A 91 -0.58 40.42 34.21
C GLY A 91 -0.91 38.94 34.12
N ILE A 92 -0.07 38.10 34.70
CA ILE A 92 -0.31 36.66 34.82
C ILE A 92 -0.91 36.38 36.18
N ILE A 93 -2.09 35.76 36.19
CA ILE A 93 -2.82 35.39 37.40
C ILE A 93 -2.69 33.89 37.63
N GLY A 94 -2.26 33.51 38.83
CA GLY A 94 -2.31 32.13 39.28
C GLY A 94 -2.47 32.01 40.78
N ASN A 95 -3.13 30.93 41.25
CA ASN A 95 -3.56 30.78 42.64
C ASN A 95 -4.30 32.03 43.20
N GLY A 96 -5.02 32.75 42.34
CA GLY A 96 -5.70 34.01 42.67
C GLY A 96 -4.80 35.24 42.88
N LYS A 97 -3.49 35.14 42.64
CA LYS A 97 -2.49 36.20 42.84
C LYS A 97 -1.92 36.69 41.51
N LEU A 98 -1.50 37.96 41.46
CA LEU A 98 -0.72 38.50 40.34
C LEU A 98 0.72 37.99 40.46
N LEU A 99 1.09 37.02 39.62
CA LEU A 99 2.41 36.38 39.65
C LEU A 99 3.47 37.23 38.94
N SER A 100 3.10 37.83 37.82
CA SER A 100 3.95 38.73 37.07
C SER A 100 3.13 39.76 36.32
N HIS A 101 3.76 40.84 35.90
CA HIS A 101 3.15 41.81 35.02
C HIS A 101 4.20 42.53 34.17
N GLY A 102 3.76 43.12 33.08
CA GLY A 102 4.61 43.92 32.22
C GLY A 102 3.86 45.04 31.54
N SER A 103 4.63 46.04 31.11
CA SER A 103 4.15 47.10 30.26
C SER A 103 4.04 46.62 28.81
N HIS A 104 3.13 47.24 28.06
CA HIS A 104 2.91 46.99 26.65
C HIS A 104 2.67 48.31 25.93
N ALA A 105 3.08 48.40 24.66
CA ALA A 105 2.75 49.54 23.83
C ALA A 105 1.23 49.71 23.75
N PRO A 106 0.66 50.93 23.80
CA PRO A 106 -0.79 51.10 23.75
C PRO A 106 -1.42 50.36 22.57
N PHE A 107 -2.34 49.43 22.88
CA PHE A 107 -3.00 48.59 21.90
C PHE A 107 -4.51 48.58 22.15
N GLU A 108 -5.30 49.00 21.17
CA GLU A 108 -6.75 49.03 21.32
C GLU A 108 -7.39 47.71 20.91
N LYS A 109 -8.10 47.07 21.84
CA LYS A 109 -8.96 45.93 21.55
C LYS A 109 -10.34 46.45 21.18
N VAL A 110 -10.67 46.42 19.90
CA VAL A 110 -12.00 46.76 19.41
C VAL A 110 -12.94 45.55 19.57
N ALA A 111 -14.17 45.82 20.00
CA ALA A 111 -15.26 44.84 19.99
C ALA A 111 -15.93 44.88 18.61
N ASP A 112 -16.05 43.74 17.96
CA ASP A 112 -16.78 43.58 16.70
C ASP A 112 -17.70 42.36 16.82
N PRO A 113 -18.95 42.53 17.29
CA PRO A 113 -19.91 41.45 17.45
C PRO A 113 -20.28 40.75 16.14
N SER A 114 -20.04 41.39 14.99
CA SER A 114 -20.22 40.82 13.65
C SER A 114 -18.94 40.22 13.07
N GLY A 115 -17.81 40.40 13.75
CA GLY A 115 -16.50 39.98 13.30
C GLY A 115 -16.21 38.53 13.65
N VAL A 116 -15.49 37.85 12.77
CA VAL A 116 -14.95 36.49 12.99
C VAL A 116 -13.49 36.50 13.49
N SER A 117 -12.91 37.69 13.66
CA SER A 117 -11.50 37.86 14.02
C SER A 117 -11.30 37.86 15.53
N GLU A 118 -10.68 36.80 16.05
CA GLU A 118 -10.24 36.72 17.44
C GLU A 118 -8.82 37.30 17.60
N TYR A 119 -8.53 37.84 18.78
CA TYR A 119 -7.18 38.33 19.09
C TYR A 119 -6.42 37.29 19.90
N ARG A 120 -5.39 36.70 19.28
CA ARG A 120 -4.44 35.83 19.98
C ARG A 120 -3.29 36.66 20.54
N LEU A 121 -3.21 36.72 21.87
CA LEU A 121 -2.16 37.46 22.56
C LEU A 121 -1.17 36.48 23.18
N LYS A 122 0.13 36.78 23.02
CA LYS A 122 1.23 35.99 23.58
C LYS A 122 1.98 36.82 24.61
N PHE A 123 2.08 36.32 25.83
CA PHE A 123 2.86 36.94 26.89
C PHE A 123 4.02 36.03 27.28
N THR A 124 5.25 36.50 27.05
CA THR A 124 6.47 35.74 27.37
C THR A 124 7.02 36.20 28.71
N GLN A 125 7.07 35.30 29.69
CA GLN A 125 7.60 35.58 31.03
C GLN A 125 8.95 34.92 31.25
N ASN A 126 9.94 35.71 31.67
CA ASN A 126 11.20 35.17 32.18
C ASN A 126 11.01 34.74 33.65
N ILE A 127 11.34 33.49 33.92
CA ILE A 127 11.27 32.84 35.22
C ILE A 127 12.68 32.38 35.53
N THR A 128 13.23 32.86 36.64
CA THR A 128 14.64 32.72 37.00
C THR A 128 15.08 31.28 37.24
N ASP A 129 14.14 30.33 37.35
CA ASP A 129 14.44 28.90 37.39
C ASP A 129 13.47 28.10 36.51
N GLY A 130 13.95 27.72 35.33
CA GLY A 130 13.23 26.91 34.36
C GLY A 130 12.79 25.53 34.89
N ASN A 131 13.23 25.07 36.07
CA ASN A 131 12.80 23.76 36.62
C ASN A 131 11.41 23.78 37.26
N VAL A 132 10.99 24.93 37.78
CA VAL A 132 9.74 25.07 38.56
C VAL A 132 8.51 25.13 37.67
N VAL A 133 8.68 25.59 36.44
CA VAL A 133 7.66 25.43 35.40
C VAL A 133 7.79 24.06 34.72
N SER A 134 7.91 23.03 35.56
CA SER A 134 7.31 21.72 35.31
C SER A 134 5.82 21.76 35.71
N ILE A 135 5.16 22.87 35.33
CA ILE A 135 3.72 22.86 35.15
C ILE A 135 3.49 21.90 34.00
N THR A 136 3.22 20.64 34.32
CA THR A 136 2.65 19.70 33.35
C THR A 136 1.40 20.38 32.82
N LEU A 137 1.39 20.68 31.53
CA LEU A 137 0.22 21.20 30.85
C LEU A 137 -0.96 20.27 31.15
N ASP A 138 -2.05 20.84 31.64
CA ASP A 138 -3.35 20.17 31.62
C ASP A 138 -3.92 20.37 30.21
N ASP A 139 -3.81 19.33 29.38
CA ASP A 139 -4.30 19.30 28.00
C ASP A 139 -5.83 19.04 27.92
N SER A 140 -6.64 19.45 28.89
CA SER A 140 -8.10 19.23 28.83
C SER A 140 -8.88 20.18 27.90
N LEU A 141 -8.21 21.15 27.27
CA LEU A 141 -8.75 21.99 26.19
C LEU A 141 -7.95 21.79 24.89
N ILE A 142 -8.08 20.62 24.27
CA ILE A 142 -7.37 20.27 23.03
C ILE A 142 -8.08 20.91 21.83
N PHE A 143 -7.69 22.13 21.47
CA PHE A 143 -7.82 22.57 20.09
C PHE A 143 -6.71 21.91 19.29
N ALA A 144 -7.07 20.97 18.41
CA ALA A 144 -6.13 20.43 17.44
C ALA A 144 -5.70 21.55 16.48
N THR A 145 -4.40 21.75 16.31
CA THR A 145 -3.90 22.65 15.27
C THR A 145 -4.33 22.11 13.92
N GLN A 146 -4.54 22.99 12.92
CA GLN A 146 -4.87 22.55 11.56
C GLN A 146 -3.84 21.52 11.04
N ALA A 147 -2.56 21.75 11.31
CA ALA A 147 -1.48 20.82 10.95
C ALA A 147 -1.68 19.43 11.57
N TRP A 148 -2.01 19.38 12.87
CA TRP A 148 -2.27 18.10 13.54
C TRP A 148 -3.51 17.40 12.96
N VAL A 149 -4.58 18.14 12.63
CA VAL A 149 -5.78 17.57 11.98
C VAL A 149 -5.45 17.00 10.61
N GLU A 150 -4.69 17.72 9.79
CA GLU A 150 -4.29 17.27 8.45
C GLU A 150 -3.33 16.07 8.50
N GLU A 151 -2.52 15.95 9.55
CA GLU A 151 -1.63 14.80 9.76
C GLU A 151 -2.37 13.55 10.27
N ASN A 152 -3.41 13.72 11.10
CA ASN A 152 -4.05 12.60 11.80
C ASN A 152 -5.40 12.18 11.22
N PHE A 153 -6.01 12.99 10.34
CA PHE A 153 -7.34 12.73 9.78
C PHE A 153 -7.40 12.92 8.28
N ILE A 154 -8.18 12.05 7.63
CA ILE A 154 -8.50 12.16 6.21
C ILE A 154 -9.89 12.78 6.04
N LYS A 155 -10.00 13.81 5.20
CA LYS A 155 -11.29 14.41 4.85
C LYS A 155 -12.14 13.40 4.08
N ARG A 156 -13.45 13.35 4.33
CA ARG A 156 -14.37 12.45 3.60
C ARG A 156 -14.33 12.65 2.09
N SER A 157 -14.06 13.86 1.62
CA SER A 157 -13.90 14.18 0.19
C SER A 157 -12.68 13.52 -0.47
N GLU A 158 -11.70 13.07 0.32
CA GLU A 158 -10.53 12.34 -0.17
C GLU A 158 -10.80 10.83 -0.32
N ILE A 159 -11.87 10.32 0.28
CA ILE A 159 -12.24 8.91 0.17
C ILE A 159 -12.82 8.64 -1.21
N VAL A 160 -12.22 7.68 -1.93
CA VAL A 160 -12.63 7.31 -3.28
C VAL A 160 -13.70 6.23 -3.23
N ASP A 161 -14.87 6.53 -3.78
CA ASP A 161 -15.99 5.59 -3.93
C ASP A 161 -16.27 5.24 -5.39
N ASN A 162 -15.21 4.91 -6.14
CA ASN A 162 -15.30 4.42 -7.51
C ASN A 162 -14.15 3.44 -7.81
N LEU A 163 -14.24 2.72 -8.94
CA LEU A 163 -13.25 1.72 -9.37
C LEU A 163 -12.35 2.20 -10.54
N ILE A 164 -12.29 3.51 -10.79
CA ILE A 164 -11.60 4.11 -11.94
C ILE A 164 -10.38 4.92 -11.49
N THR A 165 -10.45 5.57 -10.32
CA THR A 165 -9.35 6.36 -9.76
C THR A 165 -8.17 5.47 -9.38
N ALA A 166 -6.96 5.87 -9.80
CA ALA A 166 -5.70 5.16 -9.53
C ALA A 166 -4.68 6.01 -8.76
N ASP A 167 -5.14 7.05 -8.06
CA ASP A 167 -4.28 7.93 -7.25
C ASP A 167 -3.78 7.18 -6.00
N PRO A 168 -2.46 6.95 -5.84
CA PRO A 168 -1.93 6.21 -4.71
C PRO A 168 -2.08 6.92 -3.36
N ASN A 169 -2.38 8.23 -3.36
CA ASN A 169 -2.50 9.03 -2.14
C ASN A 169 -3.93 9.09 -1.59
N LYS A 170 -4.90 8.48 -2.27
CA LYS A 170 -6.31 8.49 -1.83
C LYS A 170 -6.73 7.14 -1.25
N PRO A 171 -7.40 7.11 -0.08
CA PRO A 171 -7.90 5.86 0.49
C PRO A 171 -9.17 5.37 -0.23
N LEU A 172 -9.34 4.05 -0.24
CA LEU A 172 -10.52 3.37 -0.77
C LEU A 172 -11.71 3.44 0.21
N SER A 173 -12.93 3.61 -0.31
CA SER A 173 -14.16 3.46 0.49
C SER A 173 -14.43 2.00 0.87
N ALA A 174 -15.16 1.78 1.98
CA ALA A 174 -15.62 0.44 2.35
C ALA A 174 -16.54 -0.19 1.29
N ASN A 175 -17.37 0.61 0.63
CA ASN A 175 -18.30 0.17 -0.41
C ASN A 175 -17.55 -0.30 -1.67
N ALA A 176 -16.55 0.46 -2.12
CA ALA A 176 -15.68 0.07 -3.23
C ALA A 176 -14.85 -1.17 -2.87
N GLY A 177 -14.33 -1.25 -1.63
CA GLY A 177 -13.66 -2.44 -1.12
C GLY A 177 -14.53 -3.69 -1.15
N LYS A 178 -15.82 -3.57 -0.78
CA LYS A 178 -16.78 -4.68 -0.88
C LYS A 178 -17.03 -5.08 -2.34
N SER A 179 -17.19 -4.12 -3.24
CA SER A 179 -17.38 -4.39 -4.66
C SER A 179 -16.19 -5.14 -5.27
N LEU A 180 -14.95 -4.75 -4.93
CA LEU A 180 -13.75 -5.47 -5.35
C LEU A 180 -13.70 -6.89 -4.77
N GLN A 181 -14.10 -7.04 -3.50
CA GLN A 181 -14.14 -8.35 -2.85
C GLN A 181 -15.20 -9.29 -3.46
N ASP A 182 -16.32 -8.75 -3.92
CA ASP A 182 -17.40 -9.53 -4.54
C ASP A 182 -17.15 -9.81 -6.02
N GLY A 183 -16.50 -8.87 -6.72
CA GLY A 183 -16.19 -8.99 -8.14
C GLY A 183 -14.87 -9.70 -8.46
N LYS A 184 -14.00 -9.93 -7.46
CA LYS A 184 -12.76 -10.68 -7.69
C LYS A 184 -13.06 -12.14 -8.00
N LEU A 185 -12.22 -12.74 -8.83
CA LEU A 185 -12.24 -14.18 -9.04
C LEU A 185 -11.83 -14.89 -7.74
N GLY A 186 -12.61 -15.89 -7.30
CA GLY A 186 -12.22 -16.75 -6.20
C GLY A 186 -10.95 -17.54 -6.54
N LYS A 187 -10.18 -17.91 -5.51
CA LYS A 187 -8.92 -18.65 -5.68
C LYS A 187 -9.09 -19.99 -6.41
N ASN A 188 -10.28 -20.57 -6.33
CA ASN A 188 -10.64 -21.85 -6.92
C ASN A 188 -11.67 -21.72 -8.04
N ASP A 189 -12.05 -20.50 -8.41
CA ASP A 189 -13.04 -20.27 -9.46
C ASP A 189 -12.37 -20.29 -10.84
N ASN A 190 -13.14 -20.70 -11.85
CA ASN A 190 -12.69 -20.65 -13.24
C ASN A 190 -12.97 -19.27 -13.83
N ALA A 191 -11.97 -18.67 -14.48
CA ALA A 191 -12.17 -17.42 -15.21
C ALA A 191 -12.97 -17.69 -16.51
N VAL A 192 -14.13 -17.04 -16.64
CA VAL A 192 -14.99 -17.13 -17.83
C VAL A 192 -14.28 -16.66 -19.11
N SER A 193 -13.31 -15.75 -18.97
CA SER A 193 -12.54 -15.17 -20.08
C SER A 193 -11.18 -15.82 -20.30
N ALA A 194 -10.86 -16.94 -19.64
CA ALA A 194 -9.59 -17.62 -19.86
C ALA A 194 -9.50 -18.13 -21.30
N THR A 195 -8.67 -17.48 -22.12
CA THR A 195 -8.41 -17.87 -23.51
C THR A 195 -7.23 -18.82 -23.66
N LYS A 196 -6.41 -18.97 -22.61
CA LYS A 196 -5.28 -19.91 -22.57
C LYS A 196 -4.82 -20.27 -21.15
N LEU A 197 -4.11 -21.38 -21.03
CA LEU A 197 -3.37 -21.80 -19.84
C LEU A 197 -2.19 -20.87 -19.59
N GLN A 198 -1.98 -20.47 -18.32
CA GLN A 198 -0.82 -19.67 -17.93
C GLN A 198 0.51 -20.39 -18.22
N THR A 199 0.54 -21.69 -17.98
CA THR A 199 1.67 -22.54 -18.32
C THR A 199 1.16 -23.66 -19.18
N ALA A 200 1.63 -23.71 -20.43
CA ALA A 200 1.33 -24.80 -21.35
C ALA A 200 1.67 -26.15 -20.71
N ARG A 201 0.95 -27.17 -21.11
CA ARG A 201 1.18 -28.56 -20.70
C ARG A 201 1.50 -29.37 -21.93
N THR A 202 2.38 -30.35 -21.78
CA THR A 202 2.67 -31.29 -22.85
C THR A 202 1.66 -32.45 -22.76
N ILE A 203 0.88 -32.66 -23.81
CA ILE A 203 -0.02 -33.80 -23.96
C ILE A 203 0.55 -34.68 -25.06
N GLY A 204 1.01 -35.89 -24.72
CA GLY A 204 1.60 -36.81 -25.72
C GLY A 204 2.79 -36.20 -26.48
N GLY A 205 3.62 -35.38 -25.83
CA GLY A 205 4.74 -34.68 -26.46
C GLY A 205 4.39 -33.34 -27.13
N VAL A 206 3.09 -33.04 -27.32
CA VAL A 206 2.62 -31.81 -27.97
C VAL A 206 2.32 -30.73 -26.93
N SER A 207 2.84 -29.52 -27.12
CA SER A 207 2.53 -28.37 -26.27
C SER A 207 1.08 -27.93 -26.47
N PHE A 208 0.33 -27.75 -25.38
CA PHE A 208 -1.05 -27.29 -25.39
C PHE A 208 -1.26 -26.21 -24.33
N ASP A 209 -1.85 -25.10 -24.76
CA ASP A 209 -2.26 -24.00 -23.89
C ASP A 209 -3.73 -23.63 -24.05
N GLY A 210 -4.52 -24.36 -24.84
CA GLY A 210 -5.95 -24.07 -25.04
C GLY A 210 -6.27 -23.03 -26.11
N THR A 211 -5.27 -22.40 -26.74
CA THR A 211 -5.52 -21.42 -27.82
C THR A 211 -5.89 -22.05 -29.17
N SER A 212 -5.71 -23.36 -29.32
CA SER A 212 -6.01 -24.13 -30.53
C SER A 212 -6.45 -25.54 -30.16
N ASN A 213 -7.11 -26.22 -31.10
CA ASN A 213 -7.47 -27.62 -30.91
C ASN A 213 -6.22 -28.48 -30.68
N ILE A 214 -6.38 -29.53 -29.87
CA ILE A 214 -5.32 -30.52 -29.68
C ILE A 214 -5.16 -31.31 -30.98
N ASN A 215 -3.94 -31.34 -31.53
CA ASN A 215 -3.59 -32.16 -32.68
C ASN A 215 -2.45 -33.11 -32.30
N LEU A 216 -2.79 -34.37 -32.02
CA LEU A 216 -1.82 -35.40 -31.63
C LEU A 216 -1.41 -36.25 -32.84
N PRO A 217 -0.13 -36.65 -32.97
CA PRO A 217 0.33 -37.52 -34.04
C PRO A 217 -0.03 -39.00 -33.75
N LEU A 218 -1.33 -39.30 -33.65
CA LEU A 218 -1.84 -40.63 -33.34
C LEU A 218 -1.88 -41.51 -34.60
N LEU A 219 -1.62 -42.81 -34.42
CA LEU A 219 -1.84 -43.81 -35.46
C LEU A 219 -3.33 -43.89 -35.82
N GLY A 220 -3.63 -43.86 -37.12
CA GLY A 220 -4.98 -43.95 -37.68
C GLY A 220 -5.73 -42.62 -37.78
N TYR A 221 -5.23 -41.52 -37.22
CA TYR A 221 -5.85 -40.20 -37.33
C TYR A 221 -5.30 -39.44 -38.55
N ASP A 222 -6.19 -39.06 -39.48
CA ASP A 222 -5.84 -38.50 -40.80
C ASP A 222 -4.78 -39.33 -41.54
N GLN A 223 -4.93 -40.66 -41.53
CA GLN A 223 -4.11 -41.59 -42.28
C GLN A 223 -5.01 -42.49 -43.13
N ALA A 224 -4.50 -42.93 -44.28
CA ALA A 224 -5.21 -43.84 -45.15
C ALA A 224 -4.34 -45.05 -45.49
N TRP A 225 -4.98 -46.20 -45.74
CA TRP A 225 -4.28 -47.37 -46.24
C TRP A 225 -3.84 -47.12 -47.68
N GLN A 226 -2.52 -47.21 -47.90
CA GLN A 226 -1.91 -47.06 -49.21
C GLN A 226 -1.25 -48.38 -49.59
N ASN A 227 -1.59 -48.93 -50.76
CA ASN A 227 -0.85 -50.06 -51.31
C ASN A 227 0.46 -49.53 -51.91
N VAL A 228 1.58 -49.86 -51.26
CA VAL A 228 2.92 -49.37 -51.62
C VAL A 228 3.77 -50.42 -52.30
N LYS A 229 3.23 -51.62 -52.58
CA LYS A 229 3.94 -52.78 -53.14
C LYS A 229 4.81 -52.45 -54.35
N SER A 230 4.34 -51.61 -55.27
CA SER A 230 5.08 -51.21 -56.48
C SER A 230 6.25 -50.26 -56.20
N SER A 231 6.28 -49.63 -55.02
CA SER A 231 7.26 -48.63 -54.60
C SER A 231 8.20 -49.12 -53.49
N ARG A 232 8.10 -50.40 -53.13
CA ARG A 232 8.88 -51.03 -52.06
C ARG A 232 9.56 -52.29 -52.58
N ASN A 233 10.76 -52.54 -52.10
CA ASN A 233 11.59 -53.69 -52.46
C ASN A 233 12.06 -54.41 -51.19
N SER A 234 12.11 -55.75 -51.26
CA SER A 234 12.66 -56.59 -50.20
C SER A 234 14.13 -56.23 -49.94
N GLY A 235 14.53 -56.18 -48.67
CA GLY A 235 15.91 -55.89 -48.25
C GLY A 235 16.32 -54.41 -48.29
N VAL A 236 15.44 -53.51 -48.73
CA VAL A 236 15.70 -52.06 -48.73
C VAL A 236 15.24 -51.42 -47.42
N VAL A 237 16.05 -50.50 -46.90
CA VAL A 237 15.72 -49.71 -45.70
C VAL A 237 14.86 -48.51 -46.11
N TYR A 238 13.76 -48.31 -45.40
CA TYR A 238 12.84 -47.19 -45.56
C TYR A 238 12.73 -46.42 -44.24
N THR A 239 12.54 -45.10 -44.32
CA THR A 239 12.32 -44.24 -43.13
C THR A 239 10.87 -43.79 -43.09
N ASN A 240 10.23 -43.86 -41.92
CA ASN A 240 8.94 -43.25 -41.71
C ASN A 240 9.08 -41.73 -41.55
N THR A 241 8.93 -41.00 -42.66
CA THR A 241 9.04 -39.53 -42.72
C THR A 241 7.71 -38.79 -42.53
N THR A 242 6.63 -39.48 -42.18
CA THR A 242 5.28 -38.86 -42.13
C THR A 242 5.05 -37.93 -40.95
N GLY A 243 5.94 -37.93 -39.96
CA GLY A 243 5.74 -37.23 -38.69
C GLY A 243 4.72 -37.90 -37.77
N LYS A 244 4.15 -39.05 -38.16
CA LYS A 244 3.22 -39.88 -37.36
C LYS A 244 3.69 -41.33 -37.37
N PRO A 245 3.35 -42.16 -36.37
CA PRO A 245 3.51 -43.60 -36.50
C PRO A 245 2.71 -44.11 -37.71
N ILE A 246 3.26 -45.07 -38.45
CA ILE A 246 2.55 -45.76 -39.54
C ILE A 246 2.35 -47.22 -39.16
N GLN A 247 1.32 -47.87 -39.70
CA GLN A 247 1.16 -49.30 -39.57
C GLN A 247 1.43 -49.99 -40.89
N LEU A 248 2.28 -51.01 -40.87
CA LEU A 248 2.50 -51.88 -42.02
C LEU A 248 1.51 -53.03 -41.98
N PHE A 249 0.97 -53.37 -43.15
CA PHE A 249 0.36 -54.65 -43.43
C PHE A 249 1.09 -55.32 -44.58
N ILE A 250 1.66 -56.50 -44.34
CA ILE A 250 2.39 -57.24 -45.37
C ILE A 250 1.89 -58.67 -45.41
N CYS A 251 1.50 -59.13 -46.59
CA CYS A 251 1.15 -60.52 -46.86
C CYS A 251 2.16 -61.08 -47.85
N ALA A 252 2.97 -62.06 -47.42
CA ALA A 252 4.02 -62.64 -48.24
C ALA A 252 4.41 -64.04 -47.73
N ASN A 253 5.17 -64.78 -48.55
CA ASN A 253 5.86 -65.98 -48.09
C ASN A 253 7.20 -65.59 -47.43
N PHE A 254 7.33 -65.84 -46.12
CA PHE A 254 8.50 -65.43 -45.34
C PHE A 254 9.54 -66.54 -45.18
N ASP A 255 9.14 -67.82 -45.14
CA ASP A 255 10.03 -68.98 -44.98
C ASP A 255 10.99 -68.82 -43.77
N ALA A 256 12.08 -69.58 -43.71
CA ALA A 256 12.98 -69.64 -42.55
C ALA A 256 13.83 -68.38 -42.31
N THR A 257 13.92 -67.45 -43.28
CA THR A 257 14.80 -66.27 -43.19
C THR A 257 14.07 -64.93 -43.32
N GLY A 258 12.75 -64.96 -43.48
CA GLY A 258 11.92 -63.76 -43.52
C GLY A 258 11.96 -63.01 -42.20
N LYS A 259 12.00 -61.68 -42.28
CA LYS A 259 12.11 -60.81 -41.11
C LYS A 259 11.68 -59.38 -41.41
N ILE A 260 11.39 -58.65 -40.34
CA ILE A 260 11.35 -57.20 -40.35
C ILE A 260 12.37 -56.66 -39.38
N GLU A 261 13.16 -55.68 -39.81
CA GLU A 261 14.10 -54.95 -38.95
C GLU A 261 13.54 -53.55 -38.72
N ILE A 262 13.46 -53.09 -37.47
CA ILE A 262 13.05 -51.72 -37.10
C ILE A 262 14.17 -51.11 -36.27
N ASP A 263 14.76 -50.02 -36.75
CA ASP A 263 15.93 -49.36 -36.13
C ASP A 263 17.07 -50.35 -35.81
N GLY A 264 17.28 -51.33 -36.70
CA GLY A 264 18.28 -52.38 -36.57
C GLY A 264 17.89 -53.56 -35.66
N ILE A 265 16.76 -53.48 -34.96
CA ILE A 265 16.22 -54.60 -34.16
C ILE A 265 15.53 -55.58 -35.11
N SER A 266 16.06 -56.80 -35.20
CA SER A 266 15.52 -57.87 -36.05
C SER A 266 14.37 -58.59 -35.36
N LEU A 267 13.21 -58.61 -36.01
CA LEU A 267 12.01 -59.35 -35.65
C LEU A 267 11.83 -60.47 -36.71
N PRO A 268 12.37 -61.68 -36.47
CA PRO A 268 12.28 -62.78 -37.43
C PRO A 268 10.84 -63.29 -37.53
N ILE A 269 10.48 -63.76 -38.72
CA ILE A 269 9.16 -64.32 -39.03
C ILE A 269 9.40 -65.75 -39.46
N TYR A 270 9.09 -66.68 -38.56
CA TYR A 270 9.19 -68.10 -38.82
C TYR A 270 7.84 -68.59 -39.31
N ASP A 271 7.62 -68.49 -40.62
CA ASP A 271 6.42 -69.02 -41.25
C ASP A 271 6.80 -70.05 -42.32
N GLN A 272 6.35 -71.29 -42.14
CA GLN A 272 6.55 -72.38 -43.10
C GLN A 272 5.30 -72.61 -43.98
N GLU A 273 4.25 -71.81 -43.80
CA GLU A 273 3.05 -71.85 -44.63
C GLU A 273 3.24 -71.08 -45.94
N ALA A 274 2.28 -71.22 -46.86
CA ALA A 274 2.34 -70.56 -48.16
C ALA A 274 2.35 -69.02 -48.06
N TYR A 275 1.66 -68.42 -47.08
CA TYR A 275 1.61 -66.97 -46.85
C TYR A 275 1.40 -66.61 -45.38
N GLY A 276 2.20 -65.66 -44.90
CA GLY A 276 2.10 -65.06 -43.57
C GLY A 276 1.72 -63.58 -43.61
N PHE A 277 1.31 -63.05 -42.46
CA PHE A 277 0.87 -61.65 -42.32
C PHE A 277 1.69 -60.93 -41.25
N ILE A 278 2.13 -59.71 -41.57
CA ILE A 278 2.75 -58.78 -40.61
C ILE A 278 1.80 -57.64 -40.36
N PHE A 279 1.58 -57.33 -39.08
CA PHE A 279 1.07 -56.04 -38.62
C PHE A 279 2.09 -55.45 -37.65
N VAL A 280 2.72 -54.34 -38.04
CA VAL A 280 3.69 -53.67 -37.16
C VAL A 280 3.56 -52.16 -37.24
N VAL A 281 3.79 -51.49 -36.12
CA VAL A 281 3.86 -50.03 -36.06
C VAL A 281 5.30 -49.60 -36.26
N ILE A 282 5.53 -48.69 -37.20
CA ILE A 282 6.82 -48.01 -37.37
C ILE A 282 6.67 -46.61 -36.77
N PRO A 283 7.36 -46.29 -35.66
CA PRO A 283 7.32 -44.95 -35.08
C PRO A 283 7.74 -43.86 -36.08
N ALA A 284 7.32 -42.63 -35.84
CA ALA A 284 7.75 -41.49 -36.65
C ALA A 284 9.28 -41.33 -36.57
N GLY A 285 9.96 -41.17 -37.71
CA GLY A 285 11.41 -41.05 -37.78
C GLY A 285 12.18 -42.37 -37.76
N SER A 286 11.56 -43.47 -37.33
CA SER A 286 12.20 -44.80 -37.34
C SER A 286 12.40 -45.34 -38.76
N THR A 287 13.41 -46.18 -38.88
CA THR A 287 13.73 -46.94 -40.09
C THR A 287 13.18 -48.35 -40.00
N TYR A 288 12.78 -48.93 -41.13
CA TYR A 288 12.40 -50.32 -41.23
C TYR A 288 12.89 -50.96 -42.53
N LYS A 289 13.12 -52.27 -42.49
CA LYS A 289 13.51 -53.08 -43.65
C LYS A 289 12.76 -54.40 -43.59
N VAL A 290 12.09 -54.76 -44.67
CA VAL A 290 11.37 -56.02 -44.78
C VAL A 290 12.16 -56.95 -45.67
N THR A 291 12.47 -58.14 -45.18
CA THR A 291 13.10 -59.20 -45.96
C THR A 291 12.07 -60.30 -46.19
N VAL A 292 11.69 -60.45 -47.46
CA VAL A 292 10.87 -61.55 -47.99
C VAL A 292 11.78 -62.43 -48.84
N VAL A 293 11.65 -63.75 -48.69
CA VAL A 293 12.52 -64.74 -49.34
C VAL A 293 12.15 -64.91 -50.81
N ASN A 294 10.87 -65.06 -51.12
CA ASN A 294 10.38 -65.14 -52.49
C ASN A 294 9.52 -63.91 -52.84
N THR A 295 10.13 -62.93 -53.51
CA THR A 295 9.45 -61.67 -53.89
C THR A 295 8.32 -61.88 -54.90
N ALA A 296 8.31 -62.98 -55.65
CA ALA A 296 7.19 -63.35 -56.52
C ALA A 296 5.93 -63.74 -55.73
N LEU A 297 6.09 -64.14 -54.46
CA LEU A 297 5.01 -64.49 -53.54
C LEU A 297 4.68 -63.35 -52.55
N LEU A 298 5.19 -62.13 -52.78
CA LEU A 298 4.69 -60.95 -52.08
C LEU A 298 3.30 -60.61 -52.61
N GLN A 299 2.25 -60.77 -51.80
CA GLN A 299 0.87 -60.49 -52.21
C GLN A 299 0.52 -59.02 -51.95
N THR A 300 0.78 -58.52 -50.75
CA THR A 300 0.41 -57.17 -50.33
C THR A 300 1.54 -56.54 -49.54
N TRP A 301 1.79 -55.27 -49.81
CA TRP A 301 2.55 -54.39 -48.92
C TRP A 301 1.78 -53.08 -48.86
N ALA A 302 1.14 -52.84 -47.73
CA ALA A 302 0.33 -51.67 -47.49
C ALA A 302 0.82 -50.93 -46.25
N GLU A 303 0.65 -49.61 -46.27
CA GLU A 303 1.02 -48.71 -45.18
C GLU A 303 -0.20 -47.86 -44.83
N LEU A 304 -0.64 -47.89 -43.58
CA LEU A 304 -1.56 -46.89 -43.03
C LEU A 304 -0.73 -45.67 -42.69
N ARG A 305 -0.79 -44.63 -43.53
CA ARG A 305 0.10 -43.49 -43.44
C ARG A 305 -0.51 -42.17 -43.90
#